data_AF-A0A3C1XUV7-F1
#
_entry.id   AF-A0A3C1XUV7-F1
#
_cell.length_a   1.000
_cell.length_b   1.000
_cell.length_c   1.000
_cell.angle_alpha   90.00
_cell.angle_beta   90.00
_cell.angle_gamma   90.00
#
_symmetry.space_group_name_H-M   'P 1'
#
loop_
_entity.id
_entity.type
_entity.pdbx_description
1 polymer ?
#
loop_
_entity_poly.entity_id
_entity_poly.type
_entity_poly.pdbx_seq_one_letter_code
_entity_poly.pdbx_strand_id
1 'polypeptide(L)'
;VGYAHPAGVREAVRAAQDAVGARLTKLHLHDTMGLGLANALAGLDEGIRAFDSCLGGLGGCPFAPGASGNIVTEDLVFMLESMGYRTGVDLTRLLAARPLLAESLPQERLRSGVAAAGIPKTYVAV
;
A
#
# COMPACT_ATOMS: atom_id res chain seq x y z
N VAL A 1 -3.95 6.28 -10.87
CA VAL A 1 -4.46 5.27 -11.85
C VAL A 1 -3.78 3.91 -11.75
N GLY A 2 -2.52 3.79 -11.31
CA GLY A 2 -1.92 2.48 -10.99
C GLY A 2 -1.18 1.79 -12.13
N TYR A 3 -0.66 2.56 -13.09
CA TYR A 3 0.11 2.06 -14.24
C TYR A 3 1.63 2.14 -14.06
N ALA A 4 2.09 2.66 -12.92
CA ALA A 4 3.52 2.79 -12.66
C ALA A 4 4.17 1.42 -12.49
N HIS A 5 5.44 1.33 -12.87
CA HIS A 5 6.33 0.21 -12.58
C HIS A 5 7.53 0.70 -11.74
N PRO A 6 8.26 -0.19 -11.06
CA PRO A 6 9.30 0.19 -10.10
C PRO A 6 10.35 1.16 -10.66
N ALA A 7 10.87 0.92 -11.87
CA ALA A 7 11.84 1.81 -12.49
C ALA A 7 11.30 3.23 -12.70
N GLY A 8 10.05 3.36 -13.19
CA GLY A 8 9.41 4.68 -13.39
C GLY A 8 9.14 5.39 -12.07
N VAL A 9 8.86 4.66 -10.98
CA VAL A 9 8.75 5.26 -9.64
C VAL A 9 10.08 5.83 -9.19
N ARG A 10 11.20 5.11 -9.36
CA ARG A 10 12.53 5.61 -9.01
C ARG A 10 12.89 6.88 -9.78
N GLU A 11 12.67 6.86 -11.09
CA GLU A 11 12.90 8.01 -11.97
C GLU A 11 12.08 9.23 -11.53
N ALA A 12 10.77 9.04 -11.29
CA ALA A 12 9.88 10.10 -10.86
C ALA A 12 10.25 10.65 -9.47
N VAL A 13 10.61 9.78 -8.51
CA VAL A 13 11.03 10.19 -7.18
C VAL A 13 12.31 11.02 -7.24
N ARG A 14 13.33 10.56 -7.96
CA ARG A 14 14.60 11.30 -8.12
C ARG A 14 14.38 12.65 -8.77
N ALA A 15 13.65 12.70 -9.89
CA ALA A 15 13.33 13.96 -10.56
C ALA A 15 12.55 14.93 -9.65
N ALA A 16 11.61 14.41 -8.86
CA ALA A 16 10.86 15.22 -7.90
C ALA A 16 11.75 15.69 -6.73
N GLN A 17 12.64 14.85 -6.21
CA GLN A 17 13.61 15.24 -5.19
C GLN A 17 14.56 16.34 -5.70
N ASP A 18 15.02 16.26 -6.96
CA ASP A 18 15.84 17.31 -7.58
C ASP A 18 15.09 18.64 -7.66
N ALA A 19 13.79 18.60 -7.99
CA ALA A 19 12.97 19.79 -8.15
C ALA A 19 12.52 20.42 -6.82
N VAL A 20 12.15 19.61 -5.83
CA VAL A 20 11.49 20.10 -4.60
C VAL A 20 12.21 19.76 -3.30
N GLY A 21 13.26 18.94 -3.35
CA GLY A 21 14.04 18.50 -2.20
C GLY A 21 13.21 17.78 -1.15
N ALA A 22 13.45 18.12 0.11
CA ALA A 22 12.77 17.54 1.28
C ALA A 22 11.25 17.78 1.33
N ARG A 23 10.68 18.57 0.41
CA ARG A 23 9.22 18.74 0.30
C ARG A 23 8.52 17.50 -0.26
N LEU A 24 9.22 16.62 -0.96
CA LEU A 24 8.68 15.32 -1.35
C LEU A 24 8.73 14.37 -0.15
N THR A 25 7.61 14.27 0.57
CA THR A 25 7.55 13.53 1.83
C THR A 25 6.87 12.17 1.71
N LYS A 26 5.99 11.99 0.72
CA LYS A 26 5.14 10.80 0.62
C LYS A 26 4.83 10.37 -0.80
N LEU A 27 4.45 9.10 -0.95
CA LEU A 27 3.91 8.54 -2.19
C LEU A 27 2.47 8.04 -2.00
N HIS A 28 1.65 8.25 -3.03
CA HIS A 28 0.31 7.69 -3.14
C HIS A 28 0.25 6.78 -4.36
N LEU A 29 0.00 5.50 -4.15
CA LEU A 29 0.09 4.46 -5.17
C LEU A 29 -1.23 3.70 -5.27
N HIS A 30 -1.60 3.36 -6.50
CA HIS A 30 -2.71 2.47 -6.81
C HIS A 30 -2.16 1.14 -7.31
N ASP A 31 -2.94 0.07 -7.13
CA ASP A 31 -2.51 -1.30 -7.41
C ASP A 31 -3.13 -1.89 -8.68
N THR A 32 -3.61 -1.05 -9.62
CA THR A 32 -4.40 -1.50 -10.78
C THR A 32 -3.72 -2.59 -11.60
N MET A 33 -2.41 -2.49 -11.77
CA MET A 33 -1.58 -3.46 -12.50
C MET A 33 -0.89 -4.49 -11.59
N GLY A 34 -1.24 -4.56 -10.31
CA GLY A 34 -0.63 -5.48 -9.33
C GLY A 34 0.82 -5.15 -8.95
N LEU A 35 1.27 -3.92 -9.21
CA LEU A 35 2.64 -3.46 -8.96
C LEU A 35 2.75 -2.52 -7.74
N GLY A 36 1.67 -2.31 -7.00
CA GLY A 36 1.57 -1.31 -5.95
C GLY A 36 2.60 -1.46 -4.83
N LEU A 37 2.77 -2.66 -4.27
CA LEU A 37 3.77 -2.91 -3.23
C LEU A 37 5.21 -2.88 -3.79
N ALA A 38 5.43 -3.38 -5.00
CA ALA A 38 6.73 -3.28 -5.67
C ALA A 38 7.13 -1.81 -5.92
N ASN A 39 6.15 -0.97 -6.26
CA ASN A 39 6.32 0.47 -6.41
C ASN A 39 6.56 1.16 -5.05
N ALA A 40 5.89 0.74 -3.98
CA ALA A 40 6.15 1.25 -2.64
C ALA A 40 7.58 0.93 -2.20
N LEU A 41 8.03 -0.30 -2.43
CA LEU A 41 9.43 -0.70 -2.20
C LEU A 41 10.41 0.14 -3.02
N ALA A 42 10.11 0.38 -4.30
CA ALA A 42 10.94 1.25 -5.13
C ALA A 42 11.07 2.66 -4.54
N GLY A 43 9.98 3.26 -4.05
CA GLY A 43 10.02 4.55 -3.36
C GLY A 43 10.77 4.49 -2.03
N LEU A 44 10.63 3.41 -1.28
CA LEU A 44 11.33 3.17 -0.01
C LEU A 44 12.86 3.18 -0.21
N ASP A 45 13.33 2.52 -1.26
CA ASP A 45 14.75 2.48 -1.63
C ASP A 45 15.31 3.86 -2.02
N GLU A 46 14.47 4.76 -2.55
CA GLU A 46 14.83 6.15 -2.85
C GLU A 46 14.64 7.10 -1.65
N GLY A 47 14.46 6.55 -0.45
CA GLY A 47 14.40 7.33 0.79
C GLY A 47 13.01 7.80 1.21
N ILE A 48 11.95 7.49 0.48
CA ILE A 48 10.57 7.80 0.91
C ILE A 48 10.22 6.99 2.16
N ARG A 49 9.55 7.60 3.14
CA ARG A 49 9.17 6.95 4.40
C ARG A 49 7.70 7.09 4.76
N ALA A 50 6.90 7.80 3.96
CA ALA A 50 5.46 7.90 4.14
C ALA A 50 4.72 7.45 2.87
N PHE A 51 3.70 6.61 3.07
CA PHE A 51 2.90 6.03 2.00
C PHE A 51 1.43 6.14 2.34
N ASP A 52 0.64 6.65 1.42
CA ASP A 52 -0.82 6.60 1.52
C ASP A 52 -1.29 5.19 1.08
N SER A 53 -2.22 4.61 1.83
CA SER A 53 -2.81 3.29 1.56
C SER A 53 -4.25 3.23 2.04
N CYS A 54 -4.99 2.17 1.70
CA CYS A 54 -6.36 2.00 2.17
C CYS A 54 -6.62 0.58 2.69
N LEU A 55 -7.35 0.48 3.81
CA LEU A 55 -7.75 -0.80 4.40
C LEU A 55 -8.53 -1.61 3.37
N GLY A 56 -8.08 -2.84 3.12
CA GLY A 56 -8.70 -3.69 2.11
C GLY A 56 -8.51 -3.23 0.67
N GLY A 57 -7.58 -2.31 0.40
CA GLY A 57 -7.35 -1.77 -0.93
C GLY A 57 -8.55 -1.02 -1.50
N LEU A 58 -9.40 -0.48 -0.62
CA LEU A 58 -10.54 0.35 -1.00
C LEU A 58 -10.12 1.52 -1.87
N GLY A 59 -11.10 2.04 -2.59
CA GLY A 59 -10.90 3.02 -3.64
C GLY A 59 -10.86 2.33 -5.00
N GLY A 60 -11.08 3.13 -6.02
CA GLY A 60 -11.27 2.67 -7.39
C GLY A 60 -11.81 3.85 -8.18
N CYS A 61 -11.55 3.87 -9.48
CA CYS A 61 -12.09 4.95 -10.30
C CYS A 61 -13.51 4.55 -10.74
N PRO A 62 -14.58 5.29 -10.36
CA PRO A 62 -15.93 5.00 -10.86
C PRO A 62 -16.02 5.12 -12.39
N PHE A 63 -15.04 5.78 -13.02
CA PHE A 63 -14.95 5.94 -14.48
C PHE A 63 -14.06 4.90 -15.18
N ALA A 64 -13.41 3.98 -14.45
CA ALA A 64 -12.61 2.90 -15.04
C ALA A 64 -13.01 1.53 -14.44
N PRO A 65 -14.01 0.85 -15.03
CA PRO A 65 -14.48 -0.44 -14.55
C PRO A 65 -13.32 -1.45 -14.47
N GLY A 66 -13.07 -1.99 -13.27
CA GLY A 66 -12.00 -2.97 -13.03
C GLY A 66 -10.65 -2.38 -12.63
N ALA A 67 -10.45 -1.06 -12.69
CA ALA A 67 -9.28 -0.44 -12.10
C ALA A 67 -9.29 -0.69 -10.59
N SER A 68 -8.26 -1.34 -10.06
CA SER A 68 -8.19 -1.54 -8.61
C SER A 68 -7.92 -0.24 -7.87
N GLY A 69 -8.14 -0.30 -6.57
CA GLY A 69 -7.96 0.83 -5.67
C GLY A 69 -6.52 1.14 -5.31
N ASN A 70 -6.43 1.70 -4.12
CA ASN A 70 -5.18 2.02 -3.45
C ASN A 70 -4.40 0.73 -3.15
N ILE A 71 -3.11 0.88 -2.85
CA ILE A 71 -2.37 -0.20 -2.20
C ILE A 71 -3.02 -0.56 -0.86
N VAL A 72 -2.99 -1.85 -0.54
CA VAL A 72 -3.66 -2.42 0.63
C VAL A 72 -2.85 -2.13 1.90
N THR A 73 -3.44 -1.47 2.90
CA THR A 73 -2.73 -1.07 4.13
C THR A 73 -2.13 -2.25 4.87
N GLU A 74 -2.90 -3.33 5.09
CA GLU A 74 -2.43 -4.50 5.83
C GLU A 74 -1.31 -5.25 5.12
N ASP A 75 -1.33 -5.31 3.78
CA ASP A 75 -0.26 -5.95 3.02
C ASP A 75 1.01 -5.07 3.00
N LEU A 76 0.85 -3.75 2.95
CA LEU A 76 1.94 -2.79 3.08
C LEU A 76 2.60 -2.86 4.46
N VAL A 77 1.81 -2.86 5.54
CA VAL A 77 2.30 -2.99 6.92
C VAL A 77 3.05 -4.31 7.08
N PHE A 78 2.44 -5.42 6.66
CA PHE A 78 3.10 -6.71 6.69
C PHE A 78 4.43 -6.71 5.94
N MET A 79 4.49 -6.15 4.73
CA MET A 79 5.72 -6.07 3.95
C MET A 79 6.79 -5.25 4.68
N LEU A 80 6.45 -4.02 5.11
CA LEU A 80 7.39 -3.11 5.77
C LEU A 80 7.94 -3.71 7.06
N GLU A 81 7.09 -4.25 7.93
CA GLU A 81 7.51 -4.84 9.19
C GLU A 81 8.27 -6.14 9.00
N SER A 82 7.88 -6.98 8.04
CA SER A 82 8.66 -8.18 7.69
C SER A 82 10.05 -7.85 7.14
N MET A 83 10.23 -6.63 6.60
CA MET A 83 11.52 -6.11 6.14
C MET A 83 12.29 -5.37 7.25
N GLY A 84 11.78 -5.32 8.47
CA GLY A 84 12.42 -4.66 9.61
C GLY A 84 12.10 -3.17 9.78
N TYR A 85 11.14 -2.62 9.02
CA TYR A 85 10.69 -1.25 9.18
C TYR A 85 9.54 -1.17 10.19
N ARG A 86 9.74 -0.42 11.27
CA ARG A 86 8.68 -0.15 12.24
C ARG A 86 7.61 0.76 11.62
N THR A 87 6.36 0.30 11.59
CA THR A 87 5.22 1.12 11.16
C THR A 87 4.42 1.67 12.34
N GLY A 88 4.46 0.99 13.49
CA GLY A 88 3.64 1.32 14.66
C GLY A 88 2.17 0.93 14.51
N VAL A 89 1.81 0.18 13.47
CA VAL A 89 0.46 -0.30 13.23
C VAL A 89 0.28 -1.68 13.85
N ASP A 90 -0.75 -1.88 14.66
CA ASP A 90 -1.14 -3.21 15.13
C ASP A 90 -1.89 -3.93 13.99
N LEU A 91 -1.17 -4.81 13.28
CA LEU A 91 -1.72 -5.56 12.16
C LEU A 91 -2.91 -6.45 12.57
N THR A 92 -2.91 -6.98 13.80
CA THR A 92 -4.03 -7.81 14.30
C THR A 92 -5.29 -6.97 14.49
N ARG A 93 -5.16 -5.79 15.12
CA ARG A 93 -6.29 -4.85 15.28
C ARG A 93 -6.76 -4.30 13.93
N LEU A 94 -5.85 -4.05 13.00
CA LEU A 94 -6.19 -3.61 11.65
C LEU A 94 -7.04 -4.65 10.93
N LEU A 95 -6.66 -5.93 10.98
CA LEU A 95 -7.45 -7.03 10.43
C LEU A 95 -8.80 -7.18 11.13
N ALA A 96 -8.86 -6.99 12.45
CA ALA A 96 -10.11 -7.05 13.22
C ALA A 96 -11.11 -5.93 12.86
N ALA A 97 -10.66 -4.83 12.26
CA ALA A 97 -11.54 -3.76 11.77
C ALA A 97 -12.17 -4.08 10.40
N ARG A 98 -11.65 -5.07 9.66
CA ARG A 98 -12.12 -5.39 8.30
C ARG A 98 -13.57 -5.86 8.20
N PRO A 99 -14.10 -6.70 9.12
CA PRO A 99 -15.49 -7.15 9.03
C PRO A 99 -16.47 -5.98 9.06
N LEU A 100 -16.26 -5.01 9.95
CA LEU A 100 -17.08 -3.79 10.02
C LEU A 100 -17.11 -3.05 8.67
N LEU A 101 -15.96 -2.96 7.99
CA LEU A 101 -15.86 -2.30 6.69
C LEU A 101 -16.61 -3.08 5.60
N ALA A 102 -16.48 -4.41 5.58
CA ALA A 102 -17.17 -5.28 4.64
C ALA A 102 -18.69 -5.24 4.81
N GLU A 103 -19.18 -5.21 6.06
CA GLU A 103 -20.60 -5.06 6.38
C GLU A 103 -21.14 -3.68 5.98
N SER A 104 -20.32 -2.63 6.18
CA SER A 104 -20.73 -1.25 5.87
C SER A 104 -20.75 -0.95 4.37
N LEU A 105 -19.94 -1.65 3.58
CA LEU A 105 -19.77 -1.44 2.14
C LEU A 105 -19.89 -2.77 1.38
N PRO A 106 -21.08 -3.40 1.36
CA PRO A 106 -21.23 -4.76 0.84
C PRO A 106 -21.03 -4.87 -0.68
N GLN A 107 -21.08 -3.75 -1.41
CA GLN A 107 -20.80 -3.71 -2.86
C GLN A 107 -19.30 -3.58 -3.17
N GLU A 108 -18.49 -3.19 -2.19
CA GLU A 108 -17.06 -3.00 -2.38
C GLU A 108 -16.30 -4.31 -2.21
N ARG A 109 -15.28 -4.50 -3.04
CA ARG A 109 -14.44 -5.70 -2.97
C ARG A 109 -13.17 -5.40 -2.18
N LEU A 110 -13.14 -5.86 -0.93
CA LEU A 110 -11.92 -5.82 -0.12
C LEU A 110 -10.91 -6.86 -0.64
N ARG A 111 -9.66 -6.45 -0.73
CA ARG A 111 -8.50 -7.26 -1.11
C ARG A 111 -7.52 -7.32 0.04
N SER A 112 -6.73 -8.37 0.11
CA SER A 112 -5.50 -8.46 0.91
C SER A 112 -4.96 -9.88 0.87
N GLY A 113 -3.66 -10.01 0.63
CA GLY A 113 -2.97 -11.29 0.80
C GLY A 113 -2.95 -11.73 2.26
N VAL A 114 -2.65 -10.81 3.18
CA VAL A 114 -2.56 -11.09 4.62
C VAL A 114 -3.92 -11.50 5.19
N ALA A 115 -5.01 -10.82 4.84
CA ALA A 115 -6.33 -11.18 5.33
C ALA A 115 -6.83 -12.51 4.77
N ALA A 116 -6.44 -12.86 3.53
CA ALA A 116 -6.82 -14.12 2.90
C ALA A 116 -6.02 -15.31 3.46
N ALA A 117 -4.72 -15.14 3.72
CA ALA A 117 -3.84 -16.19 4.20
C ALA A 117 -3.77 -16.30 5.73
N GLY A 118 -4.12 -15.23 6.44
CA GLY A 118 -3.78 -15.02 7.84
C GLY A 118 -2.36 -14.48 8.02
N ILE A 119 -2.07 -13.94 9.21
CA ILE A 119 -0.72 -13.48 9.57
C ILE A 119 0.20 -14.71 9.65
N PRO A 120 1.28 -14.78 8.85
CA PRO A 120 2.20 -15.92 8.87
C PRO A 120 2.90 -16.08 10.22
N LYS A 121 3.20 -17.31 10.64
CA LYS A 121 3.97 -17.58 11.88
C LYS A 121 5.40 -17.00 11.86
N THR A 122 5.92 -16.70 10.67
CA THR A 122 7.24 -16.09 10.46
C THR A 122 7.23 -14.58 10.63
N TYR A 123 6.05 -13.96 10.74
CA TYR A 123 5.93 -12.53 10.97
C TYR A 123 6.24 -12.22 12.44
N VAL A 124 7.15 -11.27 12.62
CA VAL A 124 7.50 -10.71 13.93
C VAL A 124 7.36 -9.20 13.80
N ALA A 125 6.44 -8.61 14.57
CA ALA A 125 6.29 -7.16 14.62
C ALA A 125 7.59 -6.51 15.13
N VAL A 126 7.96 -5.37 14.52
CA VAL A 126 9.18 -4.59 14.80
C VAL A 126 8.88 -3.26 15.46
#